data_AF-A0A2W7RRN2-F1
#
_entry.id   AF-A0A2W7RRN2-F1
#
_cell.length_a   1.000
_cell.length_b   1.000
_cell.length_c   1.000
_cell.angle_alpha   90.00
_cell.angle_beta   90.00
_cell.angle_gamma   90.00
#
_symmetry.space_group_name_H-M   'P 1'
#
loop_
_entity.id
_entity.type
_entity.pdbx_description
1 polymer ?
#
loop_
_entity_poly.entity_id
_entity_poly.type
_entity_poly.pdbx_seq_one_letter_code
_entity_poly.pdbx_strand_id
1 'polypeptide(L)'
;MVGTLVYIELLLLLAGIYYLFLKFKNFNLPGLIFFKILYVLTFFTEILGKITAQHNIHNQSIYNVFVAIEFVLLVIIMQKNIPPKLQWHKWPKIGLFIFFALYLAEILYHKGIMDAFVFFSHTFISFYFIVVGFVYYYRLIQLEIAVQAKNDYVFWLVTGIFLYQFASFFINLFFSYIVQLYLSDHANWGISVITILRVLFNVFFYSAWLYAFICKYRKTISSSSFYV
;
A
#
# COMPACT_ATOMS: atom_id res chain seq x y z
N MET A 1 -5.79 23.92 -3.09
CA MET A 1 -5.05 22.86 -3.81
C MET A 1 -4.96 21.56 -3.01
N VAL A 2 -4.57 21.61 -1.72
CA VAL A 2 -4.53 20.42 -0.84
C VAL A 2 -5.92 19.81 -0.61
N GLY A 3 -6.96 20.65 -0.38
CA GLY A 3 -8.33 20.17 -0.23
C GLY A 3 -8.83 19.38 -1.46
N THR A 4 -8.61 19.91 -2.66
CA THR A 4 -8.98 19.27 -3.94
C THR A 4 -8.31 17.91 -4.12
N LEU A 5 -7.05 17.79 -3.73
CA LEU A 5 -6.29 16.54 -3.78
C LEU A 5 -6.88 15.48 -2.84
N VAL A 6 -7.22 15.84 -1.59
CA VAL A 6 -7.85 14.93 -0.63
C VAL A 6 -9.21 14.43 -1.12
N TYR A 7 -10.00 15.28 -1.80
CA TYR A 7 -11.25 14.83 -2.43
C TYR A 7 -11.02 13.86 -3.59
N ILE A 8 -9.98 14.06 -4.41
CA ILE A 8 -9.62 13.13 -5.49
C ILE A 8 -9.21 11.77 -4.91
N GLU A 9 -8.41 11.76 -3.85
CA GLU A 9 -8.03 10.54 -3.14
C GLU A 9 -9.26 9.78 -2.60
N LEU A 10 -10.15 10.50 -1.93
CA LEU A 10 -11.42 9.94 -1.43
C LEU A 10 -12.27 9.41 -2.58
N LEU A 11 -12.37 10.13 -3.69
CA LEU A 11 -13.12 9.71 -4.89
C LEU A 11 -12.51 8.45 -5.52
N LEU A 12 -11.18 8.34 -5.60
CA LEU A 12 -10.51 7.15 -6.13
C LEU A 12 -10.67 5.95 -5.20
N LEU A 13 -10.62 6.17 -3.90
CA LEU A 13 -10.88 5.15 -2.89
C LEU A 13 -12.34 4.67 -2.96
N LEU A 14 -13.29 5.60 -3.07
CA LEU A 14 -14.71 5.29 -3.25
C LEU A 14 -15.00 4.61 -4.59
N ALA A 15 -14.34 5.02 -5.67
CA ALA A 15 -14.43 4.36 -6.98
C ALA A 15 -13.85 2.95 -6.93
N GLY A 16 -12.72 2.77 -6.24
CA GLY A 16 -12.12 1.48 -5.94
C GLY A 16 -13.11 0.55 -5.22
N ILE A 17 -13.71 1.03 -4.12
CA ILE A 17 -14.75 0.32 -3.35
C ILE A 17 -15.97 0.02 -4.24
N TYR A 18 -16.47 1.00 -5.00
CA TYR A 18 -17.62 0.85 -5.90
C TYR A 18 -17.41 -0.28 -6.90
N TYR A 19 -16.31 -0.25 -7.66
CA TYR A 19 -16.01 -1.31 -8.63
C TYR A 19 -15.91 -2.67 -7.94
N LEU A 20 -15.21 -2.71 -6.81
CA LEU A 20 -14.84 -3.90 -6.04
C LEU A 20 -16.02 -4.57 -5.31
N PHE A 21 -17.07 -3.83 -4.95
CA PHE A 21 -18.29 -4.37 -4.33
C PHE A 21 -19.43 -4.60 -5.31
N LEU A 22 -19.64 -3.73 -6.30
CA LEU A 22 -20.81 -3.83 -7.19
C LEU A 22 -20.55 -4.65 -8.45
N LYS A 23 -19.37 -4.53 -9.08
CA LYS A 23 -19.02 -5.31 -10.28
C LYS A 23 -18.36 -6.66 -9.99
N PHE A 24 -17.74 -6.84 -8.82
CA PHE A 24 -17.01 -8.06 -8.45
C PHE A 24 -17.69 -8.86 -7.31
N LYS A 25 -19.03 -8.89 -7.30
CA LYS A 25 -19.83 -9.59 -6.26
C LYS A 25 -19.60 -11.11 -6.24
N ASN A 26 -19.27 -11.72 -7.38
CA ASN A 26 -19.10 -13.17 -7.55
C ASN A 26 -17.64 -13.65 -7.74
N PHE A 27 -16.65 -12.78 -7.55
CA PHE A 27 -15.25 -13.16 -7.74
C PHE A 27 -14.64 -13.74 -6.46
N ASN A 28 -14.81 -15.04 -6.26
CA ASN A 28 -14.11 -15.85 -5.24
C ASN A 28 -12.64 -16.08 -5.61
N LEU A 29 -11.88 -15.01 -5.87
CA LEU A 29 -10.43 -15.14 -6.03
C LEU A 29 -9.72 -14.86 -4.70
N PRO A 30 -8.93 -15.83 -4.19
CA PRO A 30 -8.37 -15.77 -2.85
C PRO A 30 -7.32 -14.67 -2.67
N GLY A 31 -6.85 -13.99 -3.73
CA GLY A 31 -5.94 -12.84 -3.63
C GLY A 31 -6.66 -11.48 -3.59
N LEU A 32 -7.79 -11.34 -4.31
CA LEU A 32 -8.55 -10.09 -4.42
C LEU A 32 -9.33 -9.76 -3.15
N ILE A 33 -9.72 -10.77 -2.37
CA ILE A 33 -10.40 -10.59 -1.08
C ILE A 33 -9.52 -9.82 -0.09
N PHE A 34 -8.23 -10.15 -0.02
CA PHE A 34 -7.29 -9.45 0.88
C PHE A 34 -7.07 -7.99 0.46
N PHE A 35 -7.15 -7.68 -0.84
CA PHE A 35 -7.20 -6.29 -1.29
C PHE A 35 -8.42 -5.54 -0.78
N LYS A 36 -9.61 -6.18 -0.83
CA LYS A 36 -10.84 -5.58 -0.31
C LYS A 36 -10.67 -5.20 1.16
N ILE A 37 -10.15 -6.15 1.93
CA ILE A 37 -9.90 -5.99 3.36
C ILE A 37 -8.91 -4.84 3.59
N LEU A 38 -7.78 -4.81 2.87
CA LEU A 38 -6.77 -3.77 3.02
C LEU A 38 -7.32 -2.36 2.72
N TYR A 39 -8.12 -2.21 1.64
CA TYR A 39 -8.76 -0.93 1.32
C TYR A 39 -9.71 -0.46 2.41
N VAL A 40 -10.57 -1.36 2.88
CA VAL A 40 -11.55 -1.04 3.92
C VAL A 40 -10.83 -0.65 5.22
N LEU A 41 -9.80 -1.41 5.60
CA LEU A 41 -8.98 -1.07 6.77
C LEU A 41 -8.29 0.27 6.62
N THR A 42 -7.68 0.55 5.46
CA THR A 42 -7.02 1.84 5.19
C THR A 42 -8.00 3.00 5.36
N PHE A 43 -9.21 2.86 4.79
CA PHE A 43 -10.27 3.86 4.92
C PHE A 43 -10.68 4.09 6.38
N PHE A 44 -10.91 3.03 7.14
CA PHE A 44 -11.27 3.15 8.56
C PHE A 44 -10.14 3.72 9.40
N THR A 45 -8.90 3.30 9.17
CA THR A 45 -7.71 3.85 9.84
C THR A 45 -7.58 5.35 9.60
N GLU A 46 -7.76 5.81 8.36
CA GLU A 46 -7.71 7.24 8.00
C GLU A 46 -8.84 8.04 8.66
N ILE A 47 -10.07 7.51 8.67
CA ILE A 47 -11.21 8.18 9.34
C ILE A 47 -10.99 8.26 10.84
N LEU A 48 -10.65 7.13 11.48
CA LEU A 48 -10.43 7.07 12.92
C LEU A 48 -9.24 7.93 13.34
N GLY A 49 -8.16 7.93 12.56
CA GLY A 49 -6.99 8.78 12.76
C GLY A 49 -7.32 10.28 12.70
N LYS A 50 -8.20 10.70 11.78
CA LYS A 50 -8.69 12.09 11.69
C LYS A 50 -9.62 12.47 12.83
N ILE A 51 -10.57 11.61 13.19
CA ILE A 51 -11.51 11.84 14.31
C ILE A 51 -10.74 11.97 15.63
N THR A 52 -9.81 11.05 15.89
CA THR A 52 -8.98 11.09 17.11
C THR A 52 -8.10 12.33 17.16
N ALA A 53 -7.49 12.73 16.03
CA ALA A 53 -6.74 13.97 15.95
C ALA A 53 -7.61 15.20 16.23
N GLN A 54 -8.86 15.25 15.72
CA GLN A 54 -9.80 16.33 16.00
C GLN A 54 -10.19 16.42 17.49
N HIS A 55 -10.15 15.31 18.22
CA HIS A 55 -10.42 15.25 19.65
C HIS A 55 -9.15 15.34 20.52
N ASN A 56 -7.98 15.66 19.94
CA ASN A 56 -6.68 15.68 20.62
C ASN A 56 -6.33 14.35 21.33
N ILE A 57 -6.84 13.24 20.80
CA ILE A 57 -6.55 11.89 21.29
C ILE A 57 -5.37 11.33 20.49
N HIS A 58 -4.41 10.74 21.21
CA HIS A 58 -3.28 10.02 20.63
C HIS A 58 -3.79 8.93 19.67
N ASN A 59 -3.36 9.00 18.40
CA ASN A 59 -3.79 8.10 17.33
C ASN A 59 -2.72 7.05 16.95
N GLN A 60 -1.58 7.06 17.65
CA GLN A 60 -0.42 6.21 17.39
C GLN A 60 -0.79 4.73 17.35
N SER A 61 -1.64 4.28 18.27
CA SER A 61 -2.03 2.87 18.35
C SER A 61 -2.87 2.39 17.17
N ILE A 62 -3.74 3.24 16.64
CA ILE A 62 -4.54 2.94 15.44
C ILE A 62 -3.60 2.68 14.28
N TYR A 63 -2.61 3.56 14.08
CA TYR A 63 -1.63 3.41 13.01
C TYR A 63 -0.65 2.26 13.25
N ASN A 64 -0.18 2.04 14.49
CA ASN A 64 0.73 0.93 14.82
C ASN A 64 0.09 -0.43 14.54
N VAL A 65 -1.17 -0.62 14.96
CA VAL A 65 -1.94 -1.83 14.64
C VAL A 65 -2.14 -1.97 13.14
N PHE A 66 -2.47 -0.87 12.45
CA PHE A 66 -2.63 -0.88 11.00
C PHE A 66 -1.34 -1.29 10.27
N VAL A 67 -0.17 -0.79 10.68
CA VAL A 67 1.14 -1.13 10.09
C VAL A 67 1.40 -2.65 10.13
N ALA A 68 1.11 -3.31 11.26
CA ALA A 68 1.25 -4.76 11.37
C ALA A 68 0.28 -5.51 10.43
N ILE A 69 -0.97 -5.07 10.36
CA ILE A 69 -1.98 -5.70 9.49
C ILE A 69 -1.67 -5.46 8.01
N GLU A 70 -1.28 -4.23 7.64
CA GLU A 70 -0.91 -3.83 6.29
C GLU A 70 0.21 -4.73 5.76
N PHE A 71 1.28 -4.93 6.53
CA PHE A 71 2.39 -5.76 6.11
C PHE A 71 1.95 -7.20 5.81
N VAL A 72 1.21 -7.82 6.73
CA VAL A 72 0.72 -9.19 6.57
C VAL A 72 -0.18 -9.30 5.34
N LEU A 73 -1.10 -8.35 5.15
CA LEU A 73 -2.01 -8.35 4.00
C LEU A 73 -1.25 -8.19 2.68
N LEU A 74 -0.30 -7.26 2.59
CA LEU A 74 0.52 -7.06 1.40
C LEU A 74 1.37 -8.29 1.07
N VAL A 75 1.91 -8.98 2.08
CA VAL A 75 2.64 -10.24 1.88
C VAL A 75 1.71 -11.32 1.29
N ILE A 76 0.52 -11.51 1.88
CA ILE A 76 -0.47 -12.49 1.39
C ILE A 76 -0.90 -12.15 -0.05
N ILE A 77 -1.18 -10.87 -0.30
CA ILE A 77 -1.53 -10.34 -1.62
C ILE A 77 -0.47 -10.71 -2.65
N MET A 78 0.81 -10.46 -2.37
CA MET A 78 1.89 -10.74 -3.31
C MET A 78 2.06 -12.25 -3.52
N GLN A 79 2.02 -13.05 -2.44
CA GLN A 79 2.14 -14.50 -2.53
C GLN A 79 0.99 -15.17 -3.31
N LYS A 80 -0.22 -14.62 -3.25
CA LYS A 80 -1.38 -15.21 -3.94
C LYS A 80 -1.50 -14.78 -5.39
N ASN A 81 -0.96 -13.62 -5.77
CA ASN A 81 -1.15 -13.07 -7.11
C ASN A 81 0.06 -13.22 -8.02
N ILE A 82 1.29 -13.22 -7.48
CA ILE A 82 2.50 -13.40 -8.28
C ILE A 82 2.65 -14.89 -8.66
N PRO A 83 2.91 -15.26 -9.92
CA PRO A 83 3.17 -16.64 -10.31
C PRO A 83 4.38 -17.25 -9.57
N PRO A 84 4.35 -18.53 -9.14
CA PRO A 84 5.45 -19.15 -8.39
C PRO A 84 6.84 -19.01 -9.02
N LYS A 85 6.92 -19.07 -10.36
CA LYS A 85 8.17 -18.87 -11.12
C LYS A 85 8.78 -17.46 -10.99
N LEU A 86 7.97 -16.48 -10.63
CA LEU A 86 8.36 -15.09 -10.36
C LEU A 86 8.51 -14.81 -8.85
N GLN A 87 8.16 -15.77 -7.99
CA GLN A 87 8.29 -15.64 -6.53
C GLN A 87 9.66 -16.10 -6.05
N TRP A 88 10.06 -15.59 -4.88
CA TRP A 88 11.18 -16.13 -4.13
C TRP A 88 10.68 -16.94 -2.93
N HIS A 89 10.91 -18.25 -2.97
CA HIS A 89 10.17 -19.27 -2.20
C HIS A 89 10.31 -19.21 -0.65
N LYS A 90 11.14 -18.31 -0.11
CA LYS A 90 11.35 -18.14 1.35
C LYS A 90 11.22 -16.70 1.86
N TRP A 91 11.22 -15.73 0.97
CA TRP A 91 11.25 -14.31 1.32
C TRP A 91 10.07 -13.84 2.17
N PRO A 92 8.82 -14.26 1.90
CA PRO A 92 7.67 -13.91 2.74
C PRO A 92 7.83 -14.29 4.22
N LYS A 93 8.33 -15.50 4.49
CA LYS A 93 8.51 -15.99 5.87
C LYS A 93 9.63 -15.22 6.58
N ILE A 94 10.74 -14.99 5.89
CA ILE A 94 11.88 -14.23 6.42
C ILE A 94 11.47 -12.77 6.67
N GLY A 95 10.75 -12.16 5.73
CA GLY A 95 10.23 -10.80 5.86
C GLY A 95 9.27 -10.64 7.03
N LEU A 96 8.32 -11.57 7.21
CA LEU A 96 7.43 -11.61 8.38
C LEU A 96 8.21 -11.72 9.68
N PHE A 97 9.20 -12.63 9.74
CA PHE A 97 10.02 -12.79 10.93
C PHE A 97 10.79 -11.51 11.28
N ILE A 98 11.50 -10.91 10.32
CA ILE A 98 12.27 -9.68 10.54
C ILE A 98 11.34 -8.52 10.92
N PHE A 99 10.20 -8.37 10.23
CA PHE A 99 9.23 -7.33 10.55
C PHE A 99 8.71 -7.44 11.98
N PHE A 100 8.23 -8.62 12.40
CA PHE A 100 7.70 -8.77 13.75
C PHE A 100 8.76 -8.65 14.83
N ALA A 101 10.01 -9.04 14.54
CA ALA A 101 11.14 -8.80 15.44
C ALA A 101 11.41 -7.29 15.62
N LEU A 102 11.45 -6.53 14.52
CA LEU A 102 11.61 -5.07 14.54
C LEU A 102 10.44 -4.37 15.24
N TYR A 103 9.20 -4.74 14.88
CA TYR A 103 7.97 -4.19 15.43
C TYR A 103 7.87 -4.39 16.93
N LEU A 104 8.18 -5.60 17.42
CA LEU A 104 8.17 -5.87 18.85
C LEU A 104 9.29 -5.12 19.57
N ALA A 105 10.50 -5.08 18.99
CA ALA A 105 11.61 -4.32 19.57
C ALA A 105 11.29 -2.82 19.69
N GLU A 106 10.65 -2.25 18.68
CA GLU A 106 10.25 -0.83 18.65
C GLU A 106 9.15 -0.53 19.68
N ILE A 107 8.12 -1.39 19.79
CA ILE A 107 7.10 -1.25 20.84
C ILE A 107 7.70 -1.33 22.24
N LEU A 108 8.61 -2.28 22.47
CA LEU A 108 9.27 -2.43 23.78
C LEU A 108 10.16 -1.21 24.09
N TYR A 109 10.88 -0.70 23.10
CA TYR A 109 11.70 0.50 23.24
C TYR A 109 10.85 1.74 23.60
N HIS A 110 9.66 1.85 23.00
CA HIS A 110 8.73 2.95 23.27
C HIS A 110 7.85 2.75 24.52
N LYS A 111 8.01 1.65 25.25
CA LYS A 111 7.24 1.29 26.46
C LYS A 111 5.74 1.03 26.23
N GLY A 112 5.32 0.88 24.98
CA GLY A 112 3.92 0.60 24.66
C GLY A 112 3.55 0.91 23.23
N ILE A 113 2.39 0.39 22.81
CA ILE A 113 1.83 0.61 21.47
C ILE A 113 1.19 1.99 21.31
N MET A 114 0.99 2.72 22.41
CA MET A 114 0.29 4.02 22.45
C MET A 114 1.27 5.20 22.44
N ASP A 115 2.52 4.99 22.83
CA ASP A 115 3.45 6.06 23.19
C ASP A 115 4.13 6.71 21.98
N ALA A 116 4.48 5.91 20.96
CA ALA A 116 5.11 6.40 19.75
C ALA A 116 4.72 5.57 18.53
N PHE A 117 4.87 6.17 17.36
CA PHE A 117 4.66 5.49 16.09
C PHE A 117 5.85 4.57 15.76
N VAL A 118 5.57 3.37 15.23
CA VAL A 118 6.58 2.37 14.83
C VAL A 118 7.29 2.74 13.51
N PHE A 119 8.03 3.83 13.53
CA PHE A 119 8.67 4.44 12.36
C PHE A 119 9.63 3.49 11.62
N PHE A 120 10.48 2.76 12.33
CA PHE A 120 11.43 1.82 11.72
C PHE A 120 10.71 0.64 11.09
N SER A 121 9.69 0.11 11.76
CA SER A 121 8.86 -0.97 11.23
C SER A 121 8.12 -0.54 9.96
N HIS A 122 7.53 0.64 9.95
CA HIS A 122 6.88 1.20 8.76
C HIS A 122 7.88 1.42 7.61
N THR A 123 9.09 1.91 7.91
CA THR A 123 10.16 2.07 6.91
C THR A 123 10.65 0.73 6.36
N PHE A 124 10.70 -0.31 7.19
CA PHE A 124 11.03 -1.67 6.76
C PHE A 124 10.01 -2.22 5.77
N ILE A 125 8.71 -1.99 5.97
CA ILE A 125 7.66 -2.38 5.01
C ILE A 125 7.98 -1.80 3.63
N SER A 126 8.27 -0.50 3.60
CA SER A 126 8.57 0.19 2.35
C SER A 126 9.81 -0.38 1.66
N PHE A 127 10.91 -0.53 2.41
CA PHE A 127 12.12 -1.16 1.89
C PHE A 127 11.88 -2.59 1.37
N TYR A 128 11.19 -3.42 2.14
CA TYR A 128 10.91 -4.81 1.80
C TYR A 128 10.17 -4.91 0.46
N PHE A 129 9.11 -4.13 0.26
CA PHE A 129 8.32 -4.18 -0.98
C PHE A 129 9.00 -3.53 -2.18
N ILE A 130 9.90 -2.55 -1.97
CA ILE A 130 10.78 -2.05 -3.03
C ILE A 130 11.67 -3.19 -3.55
N VAL A 131 12.31 -3.94 -2.65
CA VAL A 131 13.17 -5.07 -3.04
C VAL A 131 12.35 -6.17 -3.73
N VAL A 132 11.16 -6.50 -3.20
CA VAL A 132 10.27 -7.47 -3.87
C VAL A 132 9.87 -7.01 -5.27
N GLY A 133 9.60 -5.73 -5.48
CA GLY A 133 9.32 -5.16 -6.80
C GLY A 133 10.51 -5.28 -7.74
N PHE A 134 11.73 -4.94 -7.30
CA PHE A 134 12.94 -5.14 -8.09
C PHE A 134 13.16 -6.59 -8.48
N VAL A 135 12.96 -7.53 -7.55
CA VAL A 135 13.08 -8.97 -7.82
C VAL A 135 12.06 -9.40 -8.87
N TYR A 136 10.82 -8.93 -8.79
CA TYR A 136 9.78 -9.22 -9.78
C TYR A 136 10.21 -8.76 -11.19
N TYR A 137 10.67 -7.51 -11.34
CA TYR A 137 11.13 -7.00 -12.63
C TYR A 137 12.37 -7.72 -13.14
N TYR A 138 13.33 -8.00 -12.25
CA TYR A 138 14.52 -8.77 -12.59
C TYR A 138 14.16 -10.17 -13.12
N ARG A 139 13.21 -10.86 -12.49
CA ARG A 139 12.74 -12.18 -12.94
C ARG A 139 12.00 -12.13 -14.27
N LEU A 140 11.23 -11.07 -14.54
CA LEU A 140 10.61 -10.89 -15.85
C LEU A 140 11.65 -10.79 -16.96
N ILE A 141 12.71 -10.01 -16.73
CA ILE A 141 13.82 -9.84 -17.68
C ILE A 141 14.60 -11.16 -17.82
N GLN A 142 14.97 -11.79 -16.70
CA GLN A 142 15.74 -13.04 -16.69
C GLN A 142 15.04 -14.18 -17.42
N LEU A 143 13.71 -14.26 -17.33
CA LEU A 143 12.91 -15.32 -17.95
C LEU A 143 12.35 -14.90 -19.32
N GLU A 144 12.74 -13.73 -19.84
CA GLU A 144 12.27 -13.17 -21.11
C GLU A 144 10.73 -13.13 -21.23
N ILE A 145 10.05 -12.88 -20.11
CA ILE A 145 8.59 -12.85 -20.08
C ILE A 145 8.11 -11.49 -20.58
N ALA A 146 7.58 -11.48 -21.80
CA ALA A 146 6.94 -10.29 -22.36
C ALA A 146 5.62 -9.99 -21.63
N VAL A 147 5.59 -8.87 -20.90
CA VAL A 147 4.39 -8.40 -20.21
C VAL A 147 3.62 -7.43 -21.10
N GLN A 148 2.36 -7.77 -21.39
CA GLN A 148 1.43 -6.84 -22.01
C GLN A 148 0.78 -5.96 -20.94
N ALA A 149 1.37 -4.80 -20.67
CA ALA A 149 0.90 -3.88 -19.62
C ALA A 149 -0.61 -3.62 -19.71
N LYS A 150 -1.20 -3.51 -20.90
CA LYS A 150 -2.65 -3.27 -21.08
C LYS A 150 -3.56 -4.32 -20.42
N ASN A 151 -3.08 -5.55 -20.20
CA ASN A 151 -3.89 -6.69 -19.79
C ASN A 151 -3.33 -7.46 -18.58
N ASP A 152 -2.10 -7.16 -18.13
CA ASP A 152 -1.48 -7.89 -17.02
C ASP A 152 -1.81 -7.26 -15.68
N TYR A 153 -2.75 -7.88 -14.95
CA TYR A 153 -3.13 -7.42 -13.63
C TYR A 153 -2.02 -7.56 -12.57
N VAL A 154 -1.14 -8.56 -12.70
CA VAL A 154 -0.05 -8.79 -11.73
C VAL A 154 0.98 -7.69 -11.88
N PHE A 155 1.28 -7.30 -13.11
CA PHE A 155 2.18 -6.18 -13.39
C PHE A 155 1.72 -4.90 -12.69
N TRP A 156 0.46 -4.48 -12.88
CA TRP A 156 -0.05 -3.25 -12.26
C TRP A 156 -0.18 -3.33 -10.74
N LEU A 157 -0.48 -4.52 -10.22
CA LEU A 157 -0.49 -4.79 -8.79
C LEU A 157 0.89 -4.56 -8.18
N VAL A 158 1.92 -5.20 -8.73
CA VAL A 158 3.31 -5.09 -8.23
C VAL A 158 3.82 -3.67 -8.44
N THR A 159 3.55 -3.06 -9.59
CA THR A 159 3.94 -1.68 -9.91
C THR A 159 3.33 -0.70 -8.92
N GLY A 160 2.03 -0.82 -8.61
CA GLY A 160 1.36 0.04 -7.64
C GLY A 160 2.00 -0.07 -6.25
N ILE A 161 2.18 -1.29 -5.75
CA ILE A 161 2.84 -1.53 -4.46
C ILE A 161 4.25 -0.95 -4.45
N PHE A 162 5.04 -1.23 -5.49
CA PHE A 162 6.40 -0.75 -5.63
C PHE A 162 6.49 0.77 -5.58
N LEU A 163 5.69 1.48 -6.38
CA LEU A 163 5.72 2.94 -6.44
C LEU A 163 5.24 3.59 -5.14
N TYR A 164 4.17 3.07 -4.54
CA TYR A 164 3.68 3.56 -3.26
C TYR A 164 4.74 3.40 -2.16
N GLN A 165 5.35 2.21 -2.09
CA GLN A 165 6.34 1.93 -1.06
C GLN A 165 7.66 2.67 -1.31
N PHE A 166 8.06 2.85 -2.57
CA PHE A 166 9.18 3.70 -2.94
C PHE A 166 8.96 5.14 -2.45
N ALA A 167 7.79 5.72 -2.72
CA ALA A 167 7.44 7.04 -2.23
C ALA A 167 7.44 7.13 -0.70
N SER A 168 6.81 6.19 -0.01
CA SER A 168 6.76 6.14 1.46
C SER A 168 8.16 6.05 2.06
N PHE A 169 9.06 5.26 1.46
CA PHE A 169 10.46 5.18 1.89
C PHE A 169 11.16 6.54 1.77
N PHE A 170 11.01 7.22 0.64
CA PHE A 170 11.60 8.54 0.43
C PHE A 170 11.04 9.58 1.42
N ILE A 171 9.73 9.60 1.65
CA ILE A 171 9.10 10.50 2.63
C ILE A 171 9.68 10.26 4.04
N ASN A 172 9.84 8.99 4.44
CA ASN A 172 10.42 8.65 5.74
C ASN A 172 11.90 9.04 5.81
N LEU A 173 12.68 8.78 4.76
CA LEU A 173 14.11 9.10 4.70
C LEU A 173 14.38 10.60 4.91
N PHE A 174 13.54 11.45 4.30
CA PHE A 174 13.66 12.90 4.40
C PHE A 174 12.79 13.51 5.49
N PHE A 175 12.12 12.71 6.32
CA PHE A 175 11.12 13.20 7.27
C PHE A 175 11.66 14.27 8.22
N SER A 176 12.86 14.08 8.76
CA SER A 176 13.52 15.05 9.66
C SER A 176 13.74 16.41 9.00
N TYR A 177 14.21 16.43 7.74
CA TYR A 177 14.40 17.65 6.97
C TYR A 177 13.06 18.34 6.68
N ILE A 178 12.02 17.58 6.39
CA ILE A 178 10.70 18.15 6.10
C ILE A 178 10.06 18.72 7.37
N VAL A 179 10.25 18.07 8.53
CA VAL A 179 9.82 18.60 9.83
C VAL A 179 10.60 19.88 10.19
N GLN A 180 11.91 19.93 9.92
CA GLN A 180 12.68 21.15 10.12
C GLN A 180 12.16 22.31 9.26
N LEU A 181 11.91 22.06 7.96
CA LEU A 181 11.28 23.03 7.06
C LEU A 181 9.92 23.52 7.58
N TYR A 182 9.11 22.61 8.13
CA TYR A 182 7.84 22.97 8.76
C TYR A 182 8.01 23.88 9.98
N LEU A 183 8.93 23.54 10.89
CA LEU A 183 9.16 24.30 12.12
C LEU A 183 9.83 25.66 11.87
N SER A 184 10.62 25.77 10.80
CA SER A 184 11.33 27.00 10.44
C SER A 184 10.49 28.02 9.68
N ASP A 185 9.36 27.60 9.10
CA ASP A 185 8.61 28.41 8.15
C ASP A 185 7.22 28.78 8.69
N HIS A 186 7.01 30.06 9.01
CA HIS A 186 5.74 30.58 9.53
C HIS A 186 4.55 30.38 8.59
N ALA A 187 4.80 30.05 7.32
CA ALA A 187 3.77 29.80 6.33
C ALA A 187 3.37 28.30 6.17
N ASN A 188 3.84 27.39 7.03
CA ASN A 188 3.44 25.97 7.06
C ASN A 188 3.68 25.19 5.74
N TRP A 189 4.70 25.56 4.94
CA TRP A 189 4.98 24.91 3.65
C TRP A 189 5.34 23.43 3.79
N GLY A 190 6.03 23.03 4.87
CA GLY A 190 6.43 21.64 5.10
C GLY A 190 5.26 20.66 5.21
N ILE A 191 4.18 21.02 5.92
CA ILE A 191 2.94 20.21 5.97
C ILE A 191 2.35 20.09 4.56
N SER A 192 2.29 21.21 3.83
CA SER A 192 1.73 21.23 2.48
C SER A 192 2.49 20.28 1.54
N VAL A 193 3.82 20.24 1.60
CA VAL A 193 4.64 19.34 0.78
C VAL A 193 4.40 17.86 1.12
N ILE A 194 4.40 17.48 2.41
CA ILE A 194 4.12 16.09 2.80
C ILE A 194 2.73 15.67 2.36
N THR A 195 1.73 16.52 2.61
CA THR A 195 0.35 16.20 2.23
C THR A 195 0.21 16.08 0.72
N ILE A 196 0.81 16.98 -0.06
CA ILE A 196 0.79 16.91 -1.53
C ILE A 196 1.46 15.63 -2.03
N LEU A 197 2.64 15.29 -1.52
CA LEU A 197 3.35 14.07 -1.90
C LEU A 197 2.52 12.83 -1.57
N ARG A 198 2.05 12.70 -0.33
CA ARG A 198 1.20 11.57 0.09
C ARG A 198 -0.02 11.42 -0.80
N VAL A 199 -0.73 12.51 -1.09
CA VAL A 199 -1.92 12.44 -1.93
C VAL A 199 -1.57 12.05 -3.37
N LEU A 200 -0.53 12.65 -3.96
CA LEU A 200 -0.09 12.30 -5.32
C LEU A 200 0.23 10.80 -5.43
N PHE A 201 0.95 10.24 -4.45
CA PHE A 201 1.31 8.83 -4.46
C PHE A 201 0.12 7.91 -4.19
N ASN A 202 -0.81 8.33 -3.32
CA ASN A 202 -2.08 7.61 -3.11
C ASN A 202 -2.90 7.58 -4.40
N VAL A 203 -2.95 8.68 -5.16
CA VAL A 203 -3.60 8.72 -6.49
C VAL A 203 -2.98 7.70 -7.44
N PHE A 204 -1.64 7.66 -7.55
CA PHE A 204 -0.96 6.68 -8.40
C PHE A 204 -1.23 5.25 -7.96
N PHE A 205 -1.14 4.99 -6.66
CA PHE A 205 -1.37 3.69 -6.06
C PHE A 205 -2.79 3.18 -6.35
N TYR A 206 -3.80 3.98 -6.01
CA TYR A 206 -5.20 3.62 -6.23
C TYR A 206 -5.53 3.48 -7.71
N SER A 207 -4.91 4.29 -8.58
CA SER A 207 -5.10 4.19 -10.03
C SER A 207 -4.51 2.91 -10.61
N ALA A 208 -3.28 2.57 -10.21
CA ALA A 208 -2.61 1.32 -10.62
C ALA A 208 -3.42 0.09 -10.17
N TRP A 209 -3.93 0.13 -8.94
CA TRP A 209 -4.72 -0.95 -8.38
C TRP A 209 -6.10 -1.09 -9.01
N LEU A 210 -6.80 0.03 -9.24
CA LEU A 210 -8.04 0.03 -10.01
C LEU A 210 -7.83 -0.56 -11.41
N TYR A 211 -6.74 -0.19 -12.07
CA TYR A 211 -6.41 -0.71 -13.39
C TYR A 211 -6.06 -2.21 -13.36
N ALA A 212 -5.40 -2.69 -12.31
CA ALA A 212 -5.18 -4.13 -12.10
C ALA A 212 -6.52 -4.90 -12.03
N PHE A 213 -7.52 -4.36 -11.32
CA PHE A 213 -8.85 -4.96 -11.29
C PHE A 213 -9.53 -4.97 -12.66
N ILE A 214 -9.43 -3.86 -13.41
CA ILE A 214 -9.97 -3.76 -14.78
C ILE A 214 -9.32 -4.82 -15.69
N CYS A 215 -7.99 -4.96 -15.64
CA CYS A 215 -7.25 -5.97 -16.41
C CYS A 215 -7.75 -7.38 -16.09
N LYS A 216 -7.92 -7.69 -14.80
CA LYS A 216 -8.40 -9.01 -14.37
C LYS A 216 -9.82 -9.29 -14.85
N TYR A 217 -10.71 -8.31 -14.75
CA TYR A 217 -12.09 -8.42 -15.23
C TYR A 217 -12.17 -8.74 -16.72
N ARG A 218 -11.41 -8.00 -17.54
CA ARG A 218 -11.33 -8.24 -18.99
C ARG A 218 -10.85 -9.66 -19.31
N LYS A 219 -9.84 -10.15 -18.57
CA LYS A 219 -9.32 -11.51 -18.74
C LYS A 219 -10.38 -12.58 -18.46
N THR A 220 -11.21 -12.38 -17.43
CA THR A 220 -12.27 -13.35 -17.10
C THR A 220 -13.41 -13.34 -18.11
N ILE A 221 -13.81 -12.18 -18.64
CA ILE A 221 -14.83 -12.11 -19.72
C ILE A 221 -14.32 -12.81 -20.98
N SER A 222 -13.06 -12.55 -21.35
CA SER A 222 -12.45 -13.21 -22.51
C SER A 222 -12.42 -14.72 -22.35
N SER A 223 -12.09 -15.24 -21.16
CA SER A 223 -12.14 -16.69 -20.91
C SER A 223 -13.55 -17.28 -20.94
N SER A 224 -14.59 -16.55 -20.52
CA SER A 224 -15.98 -17.04 -20.59
C SER A 224 -16.56 -16.98 -22.01
N SER A 225 -16.07 -16.07 -22.85
CA SER A 225 -16.50 -15.95 -24.26
C SER A 225 -15.97 -17.06 -25.18
N PHE A 226 -14.99 -17.85 -24.73
CA PHE A 226 -14.47 -19.01 -25.47
C PHE A 226 -15.28 -20.30 -25.21
N TYR A 227 -16.29 -20.25 -24.35
CA TYR A 227 -17.18 -21.37 -24.03
C TYR A 227 -18.63 -21.14 -24.49
N VAL A 228 -18.84 -20.31 -25.51
CA VAL A 228 -20.13 -20.12 -26.18
C VAL A 228 -19.99 -20.51 -27.65
#